data_AF-A0A128FL22-F1
#
_entry.id   AF-A0A128FL22-F1
#
_cell.length_a   1.000
_cell.length_b   1.000
_cell.length_c   1.000
_cell.angle_alpha   90.00
_cell.angle_beta   90.00
_cell.angle_gamma   90.00
#
_symmetry.space_group_name_H-M   'P 1'
#
loop_
_entity.id
_entity.type
_entity.pdbx_description
1 polymer ?
#
loop_
_entity_poly.entity_id
_entity_poly.type
_entity_poly.pdbx_seq_one_letter_code
_entity_poly.pdbx_strand_id
1 'polypeptide(L)'
;MPETKVKPFDPYQNKNFQKLSEADKKVYLKEYNRQLQRQQDAINDMSAEEFKLARDKYMELKRNPTADKMQDSYRADFKKGISGSIEKKLTKQNKILPPDQKLSVKEIKAAANKRADEIADNLAALHEPDMVAGGWHDPMPSGMGQSNINSAIGGSWKGSRLSGMDKAADAAIASGQGSAKMNVKLEVARGPG
;
A
#
# COMPACT_ATOMS: atom_id res chain seq x y z
N MET A 1 -4.23 -18.13 16.72
CA MET A 1 -5.36 -17.45 17.39
C MET A 1 -6.66 -17.70 16.62
N PRO A 2 -7.85 -17.62 17.24
CA PRO A 2 -9.13 -17.64 16.53
C PRO A 2 -9.21 -16.53 15.46
N GLU A 3 -9.96 -16.77 14.39
CA GLU A 3 -10.14 -15.78 13.33
C GLU A 3 -10.92 -14.55 13.85
N THR A 4 -10.36 -13.36 13.62
CA THR A 4 -10.94 -12.07 13.97
C THR A 4 -11.50 -11.43 12.70
N LYS A 5 -12.82 -11.48 12.55
CA LYS A 5 -13.52 -10.80 11.47
C LYS A 5 -13.75 -9.34 11.85
N VAL A 6 -13.32 -8.43 10.99
CA VAL A 6 -13.60 -6.99 11.16
C VAL A 6 -14.68 -6.52 10.20
N LYS A 7 -15.23 -5.33 10.44
CA LYS A 7 -16.22 -4.71 9.54
C LYS A 7 -15.67 -4.68 8.09
N PRO A 8 -16.41 -5.13 7.07
CA PRO A 8 -15.96 -5.09 5.68
C PRO A 8 -15.62 -3.67 5.21
N PHE A 9 -14.58 -3.53 4.40
CA PHE A 9 -14.15 -2.29 3.78
C PHE A 9 -15.07 -1.94 2.62
N ASP A 10 -15.68 -0.77 2.67
CA ASP A 10 -16.74 -0.39 1.74
C ASP A 10 -16.28 0.71 0.77
N PRO A 11 -15.76 0.34 -0.42
CA PRO A 11 -15.40 1.32 -1.45
C PRO A 11 -16.63 1.96 -2.11
N TYR A 12 -17.83 1.39 -1.98
CA TYR A 12 -19.04 1.85 -2.67
C TYR A 12 -19.57 3.17 -2.12
N GLN A 13 -19.20 3.53 -0.88
CA GLN A 13 -19.51 4.83 -0.29
C GLN A 13 -18.59 5.96 -0.77
N ASN A 14 -17.50 5.64 -1.47
CA ASN A 14 -16.58 6.64 -1.97
C ASN A 14 -17.14 7.33 -3.21
N LYS A 15 -17.38 8.65 -3.13
CA LYS A 15 -17.90 9.45 -4.25
C LYS A 15 -17.04 9.38 -5.51
N ASN A 16 -15.73 9.23 -5.38
CA ASN A 16 -14.83 9.10 -6.53
C ASN A 16 -15.01 7.73 -7.20
N PHE A 17 -15.21 6.67 -6.41
CA PHE A 17 -15.53 5.35 -6.94
C PHE A 17 -16.88 5.33 -7.67
N GLN A 18 -17.90 5.99 -7.12
CA GLN A 18 -19.23 6.06 -7.72
C GLN A 18 -19.24 6.72 -9.11
N LYS A 19 -18.33 7.68 -9.35
CA LYS A 19 -18.19 8.41 -10.61
C LYS A 19 -17.43 7.64 -11.70
N LEU A 20 -16.79 6.52 -11.37
CA LEU A 20 -16.05 5.72 -12.33
C LEU A 20 -16.97 5.03 -13.33
N SER A 21 -16.45 4.77 -14.53
CA SER A 21 -17.10 3.86 -15.48
C SER A 21 -17.14 2.43 -14.90
N GLU A 22 -18.02 1.57 -15.40
CA GLU A 22 -18.06 0.18 -14.94
C GLU A 22 -16.74 -0.58 -15.18
N ALA A 23 -16.03 -0.26 -16.26
CA ALA A 23 -14.70 -0.81 -16.52
C ALA A 23 -13.69 -0.34 -15.46
N ASP A 24 -13.68 0.96 -15.15
CA ASP A 24 -12.77 1.52 -14.15
C ASP A 24 -13.11 1.08 -12.73
N LYS A 25 -14.40 0.87 -12.40
CA LYS A 25 -14.81 0.26 -11.13
C LYS A 25 -14.23 -1.14 -10.96
N LYS A 26 -14.22 -1.96 -12.01
CA LYS A 26 -13.61 -3.31 -11.96
C LYS A 26 -12.10 -3.23 -11.71
N VAL A 27 -11.41 -2.32 -12.37
CA VAL A 27 -9.97 -2.08 -12.16
C VAL A 27 -9.71 -1.59 -10.74
N TYR A 28 -10.51 -0.63 -10.26
CA TYR A 28 -10.43 -0.10 -8.90
C TYR A 28 -10.63 -1.20 -7.86
N LEU A 29 -11.69 -2.01 -7.97
CA LEU A 29 -11.98 -3.09 -7.01
C LEU A 29 -10.89 -4.16 -7.02
N LYS A 30 -10.29 -4.46 -8.17
CA LYS A 30 -9.16 -5.39 -8.24
C LYS A 30 -7.95 -4.88 -7.46
N GLU A 31 -7.58 -3.61 -7.66
CA GLU A 31 -6.46 -3.00 -6.95
C GLU A 31 -6.77 -2.80 -5.45
N TYR A 32 -8.00 -2.44 -5.11
CA TYR A 32 -8.48 -2.33 -3.73
C TYR A 32 -8.36 -3.67 -3.00
N ASN A 33 -8.83 -4.76 -3.61
CA ASN A 33 -8.68 -6.11 -3.05
C ASN A 33 -7.21 -6.51 -2.92
N ARG A 34 -6.36 -6.21 -3.92
CA ARG A 34 -4.93 -6.50 -3.86
C ARG A 34 -4.27 -5.81 -2.69
N GLN A 35 -4.49 -4.51 -2.51
CA GLN A 35 -3.91 -3.76 -1.40
C GLN A 35 -4.47 -4.25 -0.06
N LEU A 36 -5.78 -4.50 0.03
CA LEU A 36 -6.40 -5.00 1.27
C LEU A 36 -5.89 -6.40 1.67
N GLN A 37 -5.64 -7.28 0.70
CA GLN A 37 -5.06 -8.59 0.95
C GLN A 37 -3.65 -8.45 1.53
N ARG A 38 -2.81 -7.57 0.96
CA ARG A 38 -1.46 -7.33 1.49
C ARG A 38 -1.47 -6.75 2.91
N GLN A 39 -2.47 -5.94 3.24
CA GLN A 39 -2.70 -5.50 4.63
C GLN A 39 -3.02 -6.68 5.55
N GLN A 40 -3.91 -7.57 5.11
CA GLN A 40 -4.28 -8.75 5.89
C GLN A 40 -3.07 -9.66 6.12
N ASP A 41 -2.32 -9.95 5.05
CA ASP A 41 -1.15 -10.83 5.11
C ASP A 41 -0.10 -10.24 6.06
N ALA A 42 0.21 -8.96 5.93
CA ALA A 42 1.20 -8.31 6.78
C ALA A 42 0.76 -8.23 8.25
N ILE A 43 -0.54 -8.01 8.55
CA ILE A 43 -1.05 -8.12 9.93
C ILE A 43 -0.91 -9.55 10.45
N ASN A 44 -1.28 -10.55 9.65
CA ASN A 44 -1.24 -11.95 10.04
C ASN A 44 0.18 -12.51 10.15
N ASP A 45 1.16 -11.84 9.54
CA ASP A 45 2.58 -12.12 9.75
C ASP A 45 3.12 -11.54 11.06
N MET A 46 2.35 -10.73 11.79
CA MET A 46 2.72 -10.24 13.13
C MET A 46 2.23 -11.20 14.21
N SER A 47 3.01 -11.36 15.28
CA SER A 47 2.50 -11.91 16.53
C SER A 47 1.54 -10.93 17.23
N ALA A 48 0.74 -11.43 18.17
CA ALA A 48 -0.14 -10.57 18.96
C ALA A 48 0.63 -9.49 19.73
N GLU A 49 1.80 -9.84 20.28
CA GLU A 49 2.68 -8.88 20.97
C GLU A 49 3.23 -7.80 20.03
N GLU A 50 3.73 -8.19 18.85
CA GLU A 50 4.24 -7.24 17.85
C GLU A 50 3.14 -6.29 17.38
N PHE A 51 1.95 -6.83 17.11
CA PHE A 51 0.79 -6.02 16.70
C PHE A 51 0.39 -5.04 17.80
N LYS A 52 0.25 -5.52 19.05
CA LYS A 52 -0.12 -4.69 20.19
C LYS A 52 0.90 -3.58 20.43
N LEU A 53 2.19 -3.89 20.42
CA LEU A 53 3.26 -2.90 20.61
C LEU A 53 3.20 -1.82 19.52
N ALA A 54 3.03 -2.21 18.26
CA ALA A 54 2.92 -1.26 17.16
C ALA A 54 1.68 -0.36 17.29
N ARG A 55 0.54 -0.94 17.67
CA ARG A 55 -0.70 -0.20 17.92
C ARG A 55 -0.56 0.79 19.07
N ASP A 56 0.08 0.38 20.17
CA ASP A 56 0.36 1.25 21.31
C ASP A 56 1.28 2.41 20.94
N LYS A 57 2.36 2.13 20.21
CA LYS A 57 3.27 3.16 19.72
C LYS A 57 2.57 4.15 18.80
N TYR A 58 1.68 3.68 17.92
CA TYR A 58 0.86 4.57 17.12
C TYR A 58 -0.08 5.43 17.97
N MET A 59 -0.71 4.88 19.01
CA MET A 59 -1.62 5.65 19.87
C MET A 59 -0.86 6.73 20.66
N GLU A 60 0.32 6.39 21.18
CA GLU A 60 1.24 7.24 21.95
C GLU A 60 1.87 8.34 21.08
N LEU A 61 2.51 7.96 19.98
CA LEU A 61 3.41 8.83 19.21
C LEU A 61 2.82 9.24 17.86
N LYS A 62 1.61 8.79 17.51
CA LYS A 62 1.03 8.92 16.16
C LYS A 62 1.91 8.25 15.14
N ARG A 63 2.02 8.76 13.91
CA ARG A 63 2.75 8.10 12.82
C ARG A 63 4.24 8.03 13.15
N ASN A 64 4.91 6.95 12.76
CA ASN A 64 6.35 6.80 12.99
C ASN A 64 7.11 7.95 12.29
N PRO A 65 7.94 8.73 13.00
CA PRO A 65 8.63 9.89 12.44
C PRO A 65 9.59 9.53 11.31
N THR A 66 10.05 8.28 11.21
CA THR A 66 10.90 7.83 10.09
C THR A 66 10.09 7.33 8.88
N ALA A 67 8.80 7.06 9.03
CA ALA A 67 7.97 6.46 7.98
C ALA A 67 7.98 7.28 6.69
N ASP A 68 7.81 8.60 6.80
CA ASP A 68 7.71 9.47 5.64
C ASP A 68 9.05 9.52 4.87
N LYS A 69 10.17 9.59 5.59
CA LYS A 69 11.51 9.51 4.98
C LYS A 69 11.73 8.17 4.26
N MET A 70 11.30 7.06 4.86
CA MET A 70 11.42 5.73 4.24
C MET A 70 10.52 5.62 3.01
N GLN A 71 9.33 6.21 3.06
CA GLN A 71 8.40 6.30 1.94
C GLN A 71 8.98 7.08 0.76
N ASP A 72 9.60 8.24 1.03
CA ASP A 72 10.27 9.06 0.03
C ASP A 72 11.46 8.34 -0.60
N SER A 73 12.29 7.68 0.22
CA SER A 73 13.43 6.89 -0.27
C SER A 73 12.97 5.76 -1.19
N TYR A 74 11.95 5.00 -0.77
CA TYR A 74 11.39 3.90 -1.57
C TYR A 74 10.84 4.40 -2.91
N ARG A 75 10.12 5.54 -2.89
CA ARG A 75 9.59 6.17 -4.11
C ARG A 75 10.73 6.64 -5.03
N ALA A 76 11.81 7.20 -4.48
CA ALA A 76 12.96 7.63 -5.27
C ALA A 76 13.66 6.45 -5.95
N ASP A 77 13.87 5.35 -5.22
CA ASP A 77 14.48 4.13 -5.76
C ASP A 77 13.60 3.49 -6.84
N PHE A 78 12.29 3.43 -6.61
CA PHE A 78 11.32 2.98 -7.61
C PHE A 78 11.40 3.82 -8.90
N LYS A 79 11.38 5.15 -8.79
CA LYS A 79 11.51 6.06 -9.95
C LYS A 79 12.81 5.82 -10.70
N LYS A 80 13.93 5.68 -9.99
CA LYS A 80 15.24 5.39 -10.58
C LYS A 80 15.25 4.07 -11.34
N GLY A 81 14.65 3.02 -10.76
CA GLY A 81 14.53 1.70 -11.40
C GLY A 81 13.69 1.73 -12.68
N ILE A 82 12.53 2.39 -12.65
CA ILE A 82 11.66 2.55 -13.82
C ILE A 82 12.35 3.40 -14.90
N SER A 83 12.92 4.55 -14.52
CA SER A 83 13.62 5.42 -15.46
C SER A 83 14.75 4.66 -16.17
N GLY A 84 15.60 3.94 -15.44
CA GLY A 84 16.67 3.15 -16.03
C GLY A 84 16.15 2.04 -16.97
N SER A 85 14.99 1.46 -16.68
CA SER A 85 14.36 0.45 -17.55
C SER A 85 13.82 1.07 -18.84
N ILE A 86 13.18 2.25 -18.74
CA ILE A 86 12.68 3.00 -19.89
C ILE A 86 13.84 3.51 -20.74
N GLU A 87 14.89 4.05 -20.13
CA GLU A 87 16.10 4.54 -20.81
C GLU A 87 16.74 3.42 -21.63
N LYS A 88 16.89 2.21 -21.06
CA LYS A 88 17.39 1.03 -21.78
C LYS A 88 16.52 0.69 -22.99
N LYS A 89 15.20 0.74 -22.85
CA LYS A 89 14.26 0.47 -23.95
C LYS A 89 14.37 1.52 -25.05
N LEU A 90 14.32 2.81 -24.69
CA LEU A 90 14.42 3.93 -25.63
C LEU A 90 15.78 3.91 -26.35
N THR A 91 16.87 3.61 -25.64
CA THR A 91 18.20 3.50 -26.26
C THR A 91 18.24 2.39 -27.31
N LYS A 92 17.63 1.23 -27.04
CA LYS A 92 17.55 0.14 -28.03
C LYS A 92 16.74 0.57 -29.27
N GLN A 93 15.61 1.24 -29.05
CA GLN A 93 14.78 1.76 -30.14
C GLN A 93 15.50 2.85 -30.95
N ASN A 94 16.26 3.73 -30.30
CA ASN A 94 17.00 4.81 -30.95
C ASN A 94 18.11 4.30 -31.89
N LYS A 95 18.66 3.09 -31.63
CA LYS A 95 19.70 2.49 -32.48
C LYS A 95 19.22 2.16 -33.89
N ILE A 96 17.93 1.85 -34.06
CA ILE A 96 17.34 1.46 -35.34
C ILE A 96 16.70 2.63 -36.10
N LEU A 97 16.72 3.83 -35.53
CA LEU A 97 16.16 5.03 -36.18
C LEU A 97 17.11 5.58 -37.26
N PRO A 98 16.56 6.21 -38.33
CA PRO A 98 17.33 7.02 -39.26
C PRO A 98 18.17 8.09 -38.56
N PRO A 99 19.35 8.49 -39.08
CA PRO A 99 20.24 9.44 -38.41
C PRO A 99 19.59 10.78 -38.04
N ASP A 100 18.70 11.29 -38.88
CA ASP A 100 17.95 12.54 -38.69
C ASP A 100 16.86 12.45 -37.60
N GLN A 101 16.51 11.23 -37.17
CA GLN A 101 15.52 10.95 -36.13
C GLN A 101 16.15 10.46 -34.81
N LYS A 102 17.47 10.31 -34.77
CA LYS A 102 18.16 9.84 -33.56
C LYS A 102 18.13 10.91 -32.48
N LEU A 103 17.69 10.50 -31.30
CA LEU A 103 17.78 11.29 -30.09
C LEU A 103 19.19 11.21 -29.50
N SER A 104 19.63 12.31 -28.91
CA SER A 104 20.81 12.33 -28.06
C SER A 104 20.59 11.53 -26.77
N VAL A 105 21.68 11.13 -26.12
CA VAL A 105 21.63 10.46 -24.80
C VAL A 105 20.87 11.32 -23.77
N LYS A 106 21.05 12.65 -23.84
CA LYS A 106 20.38 13.60 -22.94
C LYS A 106 18.85 13.59 -23.14
N GLU A 107 18.38 13.58 -24.39
CA GLU A 107 16.95 13.54 -24.71
C GLU A 107 16.32 12.21 -24.29
N ILE A 108 17.00 11.08 -24.53
CA ILE A 108 16.54 9.76 -24.09
C ILE A 108 16.38 9.73 -22.57
N LYS A 109 17.37 10.20 -21.83
CA LYS A 109 17.34 10.25 -20.36
C LYS A 109 16.23 11.17 -19.85
N ALA A 110 16.05 12.34 -20.47
CA ALA A 110 14.97 13.25 -20.12
C ALA A 110 13.59 12.64 -20.36
N ALA A 111 13.39 11.96 -21.50
CA ALA A 111 12.14 11.25 -21.81
C ALA A 111 11.88 10.09 -20.84
N ALA A 112 12.92 9.35 -20.47
CA ALA A 112 12.82 8.26 -19.50
C ALA A 112 12.43 8.75 -18.10
N ASN A 113 13.08 9.82 -17.62
CA ASN A 113 12.75 10.44 -16.33
C ASN A 113 11.32 10.97 -16.32
N LYS A 114 10.92 11.73 -17.35
CA LYS A 114 9.56 12.27 -17.47
C LYS A 114 8.51 11.16 -17.40
N ARG A 115 8.70 10.07 -18.14
CA ARG A 115 7.76 8.94 -18.13
C ARG A 115 7.77 8.20 -16.79
N ALA A 116 8.91 8.10 -16.11
CA ALA A 116 8.98 7.52 -14.78
C ALA A 116 8.22 8.38 -13.75
N ASP A 117 8.31 9.70 -13.86
CA ASP A 117 7.53 10.63 -13.02
C ASP A 117 6.02 10.47 -13.26
N GLU A 118 5.57 10.48 -14.52
CA GLU A 118 4.16 10.28 -14.89
C GLU A 118 3.58 8.96 -14.34
N ILE A 119 4.37 7.88 -14.36
CA ILE A 119 3.96 6.59 -13.78
C ILE A 119 3.87 6.69 -12.25
N ALA A 120 4.87 7.30 -11.62
CA ALA A 120 4.98 7.35 -10.17
C ALA A 120 3.98 8.32 -9.53
N ASP A 121 3.47 9.33 -10.23
CA ASP A 121 2.55 10.33 -9.68
C ASP A 121 1.21 9.76 -9.24
N ASN A 122 0.77 8.66 -9.84
CA ASN A 122 -0.46 7.97 -9.46
C ASN A 122 -0.23 6.85 -8.42
N LEU A 123 1.01 6.68 -7.94
CA LEU A 123 1.40 5.59 -7.05
C LEU A 123 1.88 6.11 -5.70
N ALA A 124 1.48 5.42 -4.64
CA ALA A 124 2.04 5.55 -3.30
C ALA A 124 2.96 4.36 -3.01
N ALA A 125 4.06 4.62 -2.30
CA ALA A 125 4.78 3.56 -1.60
C ALA A 125 3.93 3.13 -0.39
N LEU A 126 3.65 1.83 -0.30
CA LEU A 126 2.66 1.25 0.60
C LEU A 126 3.34 0.71 1.87
N HIS A 127 2.82 1.10 3.03
CA HIS A 127 3.16 0.43 4.29
C HIS A 127 2.26 -0.78 4.46
N GLU A 128 2.87 -1.92 4.78
CA GLU A 128 2.18 -3.18 4.95
C GLU A 128 2.62 -3.80 6.29
N PRO A 129 1.77 -3.73 7.34
CA PRO A 129 0.46 -3.08 7.34
C PRO A 129 0.54 -1.55 7.42
N ASP A 130 -0.60 -0.89 7.24
CA ASP A 130 -0.76 0.55 7.44
C ASP A 130 -0.25 0.93 8.84
N MET A 131 0.38 2.10 8.98
CA MET A 131 0.92 2.60 10.24
C MET A 131 -0.09 2.54 11.39
N VAL A 132 -1.37 2.84 11.13
CA VAL A 132 -2.42 2.76 12.16
C VAL A 132 -2.81 1.32 12.48
N ALA A 133 -2.59 0.37 11.57
CA ALA A 133 -2.97 -1.03 11.69
C ALA A 133 -1.80 -1.96 11.98
N GLY A 134 -0.68 -1.45 12.50
CA GLY A 134 0.49 -2.25 12.91
C GLY A 134 1.80 -1.89 12.21
N GLY A 135 1.78 -1.01 11.22
CA GLY A 135 2.97 -0.62 10.44
C GLY A 135 4.06 0.12 11.22
N TRP A 136 3.81 0.42 12.49
CA TRP A 136 4.86 0.91 13.39
C TRP A 136 5.97 -0.12 13.64
N HIS A 137 5.64 -1.40 13.55
CA HIS A 137 6.58 -2.50 13.75
C HIS A 137 7.69 -2.51 12.68
N ASP A 138 7.30 -2.32 11.41
CA ASP A 138 8.22 -2.14 10.29
C ASP A 138 7.79 -0.92 9.46
N PRO A 139 8.48 0.23 9.58
CA PRO A 139 8.10 1.43 8.86
C PRO A 139 8.52 1.41 7.38
N MET A 140 9.25 0.40 6.91
CA MET A 140 9.69 0.32 5.52
C MET A 140 8.52 -0.03 4.58
N PRO A 141 8.30 0.73 3.49
CA PRO A 141 7.35 0.31 2.47
C PRO A 141 7.79 -0.98 1.76
N SER A 142 6.83 -1.82 1.39
CA SER A 142 7.09 -3.12 0.75
C SER A 142 6.71 -3.14 -0.74
N GLY A 143 6.06 -2.10 -1.26
CA GLY A 143 5.64 -2.04 -2.65
C GLY A 143 5.01 -0.71 -3.07
N MET A 144 4.68 -0.59 -4.35
CA MET A 144 3.89 0.52 -4.87
C MET A 144 2.44 0.11 -5.13
N GLY A 145 1.50 1.05 -5.06
CA GLY A 145 0.11 0.84 -5.47
C GLY A 145 -0.60 2.17 -5.70
N GLN A 146 -1.81 2.11 -6.25
CA GLN A 146 -2.57 3.33 -6.56
C GLN A 146 -2.82 4.16 -5.29
N SER A 147 -2.40 5.43 -5.32
CA SER A 147 -2.36 6.31 -4.14
C SER A 147 -3.76 6.67 -3.61
N ASN A 148 -4.73 6.86 -4.51
CA ASN A 148 -6.12 7.11 -4.18
C ASN A 148 -6.77 5.93 -3.44
N ILE A 149 -6.46 4.69 -3.86
CA ILE A 149 -6.94 3.45 -3.22
C ILE A 149 -6.28 3.28 -1.86
N ASN A 150 -4.95 3.47 -1.79
CA ASN A 150 -4.22 3.40 -0.52
C ASN A 150 -4.80 4.39 0.51
N SER A 151 -5.09 5.62 0.09
CA SER A 151 -5.70 6.63 0.95
C SER A 151 -7.12 6.25 1.40
N ALA A 152 -7.91 5.62 0.53
CA ALA A 152 -9.25 5.15 0.85
C ALA A 152 -9.24 4.00 1.89
N ILE A 153 -8.30 3.06 1.77
CA ILE A 153 -8.08 1.99 2.75
C ILE A 153 -7.60 2.60 4.07
N GLY A 154 -6.58 3.47 4.01
CA GLY A 154 -6.01 4.18 5.16
C GLY A 154 -7.06 4.93 5.98
N GLY A 155 -7.89 5.75 5.31
CA GLY A 155 -8.98 6.49 5.95
C GLY A 155 -10.15 5.63 6.45
N SER A 156 -10.17 4.34 6.11
CA SER A 156 -11.16 3.38 6.57
C SER A 156 -10.76 2.65 7.86
N TRP A 157 -9.49 2.75 8.28
CA TRP A 157 -9.04 2.26 9.57
C TRP A 157 -9.56 3.15 10.70
N LYS A 158 -10.72 2.79 11.26
CA LYS A 158 -11.33 3.48 12.39
C LYS A 158 -12.36 2.61 13.10
N GLY A 159 -12.66 2.99 14.35
CA GLY A 159 -13.72 2.40 15.15
C GLY A 159 -13.56 0.89 15.32
N SER A 160 -14.62 0.15 15.02
CA SER A 160 -14.73 -1.28 15.34
C SER A 160 -13.68 -2.18 14.70
N ARG A 161 -13.07 -1.77 13.58
CA ARG A 161 -12.00 -2.56 12.93
C ARG A 161 -10.77 -2.66 13.82
N LEU A 162 -10.23 -1.50 14.22
CA LEU A 162 -9.03 -1.44 15.06
C LEU A 162 -9.32 -2.02 16.44
N SER A 163 -10.43 -1.62 17.07
CA SER A 163 -10.76 -2.12 18.41
C SER A 163 -11.00 -3.63 18.46
N GLY A 164 -11.47 -4.24 17.37
CA GLY A 164 -11.64 -5.69 17.28
C GLY A 164 -10.31 -6.42 17.25
N MET A 165 -9.36 -5.92 16.46
CA MET A 165 -8.01 -6.48 16.38
C MET A 165 -7.20 -6.24 17.66
N ASP A 166 -7.30 -5.04 18.25
CA ASP A 166 -6.65 -4.70 19.52
C ASP A 166 -7.11 -5.68 20.63
N LYS A 167 -8.41 -5.92 20.75
CA LYS A 167 -8.97 -6.90 21.72
C LYS A 167 -8.52 -8.33 21.46
N ALA A 168 -8.41 -8.73 20.19
CA ALA A 168 -7.95 -10.07 19.84
C ALA A 168 -6.49 -10.28 20.25
N ALA A 169 -5.63 -9.29 20.02
CA ALA A 169 -4.25 -9.31 20.47
C ALA A 169 -4.16 -9.35 22.01
N ASP A 170 -4.91 -8.49 22.71
CA ASP A 170 -4.96 -8.47 24.18
C ASP A 170 -5.38 -9.82 24.78
N ALA A 171 -6.41 -10.44 24.21
CA ALA A 171 -6.90 -11.74 24.67
C ALA A 171 -5.85 -12.84 24.47
N ALA A 172 -5.15 -12.85 23.33
CA ALA A 172 -4.08 -13.81 23.10
C ALA A 172 -2.93 -13.62 24.08
N ILE A 173 -2.47 -12.38 24.30
CA ILE A 173 -1.43 -12.07 25.28
C ILE A 173 -1.84 -12.53 26.68
N ALA A 174 -3.06 -12.18 27.12
CA ALA A 174 -3.57 -12.56 28.44
C ALA A 174 -3.68 -14.09 28.63
N SER A 175 -3.89 -14.84 27.55
CA SER A 175 -3.92 -16.31 27.54
C SER A 175 -2.55 -16.98 27.40
N GLY A 176 -1.44 -16.22 27.40
CA GLY A 176 -0.09 -16.76 27.20
C GLY A 176 0.22 -17.11 25.74
N GLN A 177 -0.57 -16.61 24.79
CA GLN A 177 -0.41 -16.82 23.35
C GLN A 177 0.12 -15.55 22.64
N GLY A 178 0.84 -14.68 23.34
CA GLY A 178 1.35 -13.42 22.78
C GLY A 178 2.24 -13.60 21.54
N SER A 179 3.00 -14.69 21.48
CA SER A 179 3.84 -15.06 20.33
C SER A 179 3.06 -15.67 19.16
N ALA A 180 1.79 -16.02 19.34
CA ALA A 180 0.97 -16.55 18.27
C ALA A 180 0.70 -15.46 17.23
N LYS A 181 0.70 -15.85 15.95
CA LYS A 181 0.37 -14.96 14.85
C LYS A 181 -1.08 -14.47 14.93
N MET A 182 -1.27 -13.21 14.57
CA MET A 182 -2.59 -12.62 14.35
C MET A 182 -3.34 -13.42 13.29
N ASN A 183 -4.66 -13.42 13.39
CA ASN A 183 -5.52 -14.13 12.46
C ASN A 183 -6.72 -13.25 12.15
N VAL A 184 -6.52 -12.25 11.31
CA VAL A 184 -7.52 -11.26 10.90
C VAL A 184 -8.03 -11.58 9.51
N LYS A 185 -9.34 -11.36 9.31
CA LYS A 185 -9.99 -11.44 8.00
C LYS A 185 -10.44 -10.04 7.55
N LEU A 186 -9.83 -9.54 6.47
CA LEU A 186 -10.21 -8.27 5.83
C LEU A 186 -10.98 -8.57 4.55
N GLU A 187 -12.19 -8.03 4.43
CA GLU A 187 -13.06 -8.25 3.28
C GLU A 187 -13.53 -6.93 2.69
N VAL A 188 -13.72 -6.91 1.37
CA VAL A 188 -14.43 -5.82 0.70
C VAL A 188 -15.93 -6.08 0.83
N ALA A 189 -16.69 -5.03 1.14
CA ALA A 189 -18.15 -5.12 1.19
C ALA A 189 -18.67 -5.64 -0.16
N ARG A 190 -19.66 -6.54 -0.12
CA ARG A 190 -20.46 -6.82 -1.30
C ARG A 190 -21.30 -5.57 -1.51
N GLY A 191 -21.22 -4.94 -2.69
CA GLY A 191 -21.84 -3.63 -2.97
C GLY A 191 -23.34 -3.58 -2.64
N PRO A 192 -24.00 -2.41 -2.83
CA PRO A 192 -25.44 -2.32 -2.61
C PRO A 192 -26.13 -3.44 -3.40
N GLY A 193 -26.80 -4.33 -2.67
CA GLY A 193 -27.61 -5.41 -3.23
C GLY A 193 -28.91 -4.89 -3.82
#